data_AF-A0A2V9X7I5-F1
#
_entry.id   AF-A0A2V9X7I5-F1
#
_cell.length_a   1.000
_cell.length_b   1.000
_cell.length_c   1.000
_cell.angle_alpha   90.00
_cell.angle_beta   90.00
_cell.angle_gamma   90.00
#
_symmetry.space_group_name_H-M   'P 1'
#
loop_
_entity.id
_entity.type
_entity.pdbx_description
1 polymer ?
#
loop_
_entity_poly.entity_id
_entity_poly.type
_entity_poly.pdbx_seq_one_letter_code
_entity_poly.pdbx_strand_id
1 'polypeptide(L)'
;MAELLVLAHSYDESIRQSRKTIEMDANFALAHNQLAQAYLGKHMYDEAVAELRKAVQLSEGSPTCIANLPRAYAASGKKSEALKLLRELKKRSNPSHSNSSEIAMIYASLGDADQAMNWLEKGYEDRFNPGVLLRPGFDPLRSDPRFQDLVHRIGLPG
;
A
#
# COMPACT_ATOMS: atom_id res chain seq x y z
N MET A 1 20.42 -11.71 14.65
CA MET A 1 21.26 -11.71 13.43
C MET A 1 20.72 -12.66 12.35
N ALA A 2 20.28 -13.89 12.67
CA ALA A 2 19.75 -14.85 11.69
C ALA A 2 18.48 -14.36 10.94
N GLU A 3 17.54 -13.75 11.65
CA GLU A 3 16.27 -13.28 11.05
C GLU A 3 16.46 -12.17 10.01
N LEU A 4 17.36 -11.22 10.27
CA LEU A 4 17.70 -10.15 9.31
C LEU A 4 18.34 -10.72 8.03
N LEU A 5 19.20 -11.73 8.17
CA LEU A 5 19.84 -12.41 7.03
C LEU A 5 18.82 -13.21 6.21
N VAL A 6 17.87 -13.86 6.86
CA VAL A 6 16.76 -14.57 6.19
C VAL A 6 15.90 -13.58 5.40
N LEU A 7 15.52 -12.45 6.01
CA LEU A 7 14.73 -11.42 5.31
C LEU A 7 15.48 -10.82 4.13
N ALA A 8 16.76 -10.48 4.31
CA ALA A 8 17.59 -9.97 3.22
C ALA A 8 17.69 -10.97 2.06
N HIS A 9 17.91 -12.25 2.38
CA HIS A 9 17.95 -13.33 1.39
C HIS A 9 16.61 -13.51 0.67
N SER A 10 15.49 -13.43 1.40
CA SER A 10 14.15 -13.48 0.81
C SER A 10 13.87 -12.31 -0.12
N TYR A 11 14.37 -11.11 0.18
CA TYR A 11 14.23 -9.96 -0.72
C TYR A 11 15.08 -10.11 -1.99
N ASP A 12 16.31 -10.60 -1.87
CA ASP A 12 17.16 -10.86 -3.04
C ASP A 12 16.57 -11.94 -3.97
N GLU A 13 16.00 -12.99 -3.37
CA GLU A 13 15.25 -14.01 -4.11
C GLU A 13 14.04 -13.40 -4.83
N SER A 14 13.23 -12.63 -4.11
CA SER A 14 12.05 -11.97 -4.67
C SER A 14 12.43 -11.05 -5.83
N ILE A 15 13.49 -10.25 -5.71
CA ILE A 15 13.97 -9.38 -6.78
C ILE A 15 14.32 -10.21 -8.02
N ARG A 16 15.05 -11.31 -7.84
CA ARG A 16 15.46 -12.17 -8.96
C ARG A 16 14.27 -12.80 -9.67
N GLN A 17 13.33 -13.37 -8.91
CA GLN A 17 12.14 -14.00 -9.50
C GLN A 17 11.23 -12.99 -10.18
N SER A 18 10.93 -11.86 -9.53
CA SER A 18 10.08 -10.82 -10.12
C SER A 18 10.70 -10.24 -11.39
N ARG A 19 12.03 -10.04 -11.44
CA ARG A 19 12.72 -9.61 -12.68
C ARG A 19 12.57 -10.64 -13.79
N LYS A 20 12.77 -11.92 -13.50
CA LYS A 20 12.57 -13.00 -14.48
C LYS A 20 11.13 -13.03 -15.01
N THR A 21 10.13 -12.82 -14.15
CA THR A 21 8.74 -12.72 -14.58
C THR A 21 8.51 -11.50 -15.48
N ILE A 22 9.10 -10.35 -15.16
CA ILE A 22 9.02 -9.13 -15.98
C ILE A 22 9.72 -9.32 -17.34
N GLU A 23 10.82 -10.07 -17.39
CA GLU A 23 11.48 -10.43 -18.65
C GLU A 23 10.58 -11.31 -19.54
N MET A 24 9.76 -12.17 -18.93
CA MET A 24 8.80 -13.02 -19.65
C MET A 24 7.53 -12.25 -20.06
N ASP A 25 7.02 -11.38 -19.18
CA ASP A 25 5.87 -10.52 -19.40
C ASP A 25 6.06 -9.17 -18.72
N ALA A 26 6.48 -8.18 -19.51
CA ALA A 26 6.73 -6.82 -19.03
C ALA A 26 5.48 -6.05 -18.63
N ASN A 27 4.28 -6.58 -18.90
CA ASN A 27 3.01 -5.97 -18.54
C ASN A 27 2.38 -6.62 -17.30
N PHE A 28 3.05 -7.61 -16.69
CA PHE A 28 2.52 -8.30 -15.52
C PHE A 28 2.62 -7.44 -14.26
N ALA A 29 1.56 -6.66 -14.00
CA ALA A 29 1.50 -5.67 -12.93
C ALA A 29 1.85 -6.22 -11.53
N LEU A 30 1.49 -7.49 -11.24
CA LEU A 30 1.80 -8.12 -9.96
C LEU A 30 3.30 -8.35 -9.77
N ALA A 31 4.07 -8.69 -10.81
CA ALA A 31 5.52 -8.82 -10.68
C ALA A 31 6.18 -7.47 -10.41
N HIS A 32 5.72 -6.39 -11.04
CA HIS A 32 6.17 -5.03 -10.72
C HIS A 32 5.86 -4.66 -9.26
N ASN A 33 4.67 -5.01 -8.76
CA ASN A 33 4.31 -4.79 -7.37
C ASN A 33 5.20 -5.58 -6.38
N GLN A 34 5.46 -6.86 -6.65
CA GLN A 34 6.33 -7.71 -5.82
C GLN A 34 7.78 -7.21 -5.83
N LEU A 35 8.29 -6.83 -7.01
CA LEU A 35 9.63 -6.26 -7.14
C LEU A 35 9.77 -5.00 -6.29
N ALA A 36 8.77 -4.12 -6.31
CA ALA A 36 8.77 -2.92 -5.50
C ALA A 36 8.70 -3.20 -3.99
N GLN A 37 7.93 -4.20 -3.56
CA GLN A 37 7.88 -4.59 -2.15
C GLN A 37 9.24 -5.08 -1.65
N ALA A 38 9.95 -5.86 -2.47
CA ALA A 38 11.31 -6.30 -2.15
C ALA A 38 12.29 -5.11 -2.10
N TYR A 39 12.19 -4.15 -3.03
CA TYR A 39 12.97 -2.92 -2.97
C TYR A 39 12.66 -2.08 -1.72
N LEU A 40 11.40 -1.99 -1.29
CA LEU A 40 11.04 -1.33 -0.02
C LEU A 40 11.69 -2.02 1.18
N GLY A 41 11.68 -3.36 1.20
CA GLY A 41 12.36 -4.16 2.23
C GLY A 41 13.87 -3.95 2.27
N LYS A 42 14.48 -3.62 1.12
CA LYS A 42 15.90 -3.26 1.00
C LYS A 42 16.18 -1.76 1.09
N HIS A 43 15.19 -0.95 1.43
CA HIS A 43 15.31 0.52 1.54
C HIS A 43 15.68 1.22 0.21
N MET A 44 15.47 0.54 -0.92
CA MET A 44 15.69 1.04 -2.28
C MET A 44 14.44 1.79 -2.76
N TYR A 45 14.17 2.94 -2.14
CA TYR A 45 12.86 3.58 -2.24
C TYR A 45 12.56 4.17 -3.62
N ASP A 46 13.56 4.63 -4.35
CA ASP A 46 13.37 5.20 -5.69
C ASP A 46 12.98 4.13 -6.71
N GLU A 47 13.66 2.98 -6.66
CA GLU A 47 13.35 1.81 -7.48
C GLU A 47 11.97 1.25 -7.13
N ALA A 48 11.63 1.19 -5.84
CA ALA A 48 10.29 0.79 -5.41
C ALA A 48 9.20 1.71 -5.97
N VAL A 49 9.40 3.03 -5.91
CA VAL A 49 8.45 4.00 -6.48
C VAL A 49 8.31 3.80 -7.99
N ALA A 50 9.41 3.60 -8.72
CA ALA A 50 9.38 3.40 -10.16
C ALA A 50 8.55 2.16 -10.54
N GLU A 51 8.79 1.04 -9.86
CA GLU A 51 8.08 -0.23 -10.11
C GLU A 51 6.61 -0.17 -9.67
N LEU A 52 6.28 0.51 -8.56
CA LEU A 52 4.88 0.70 -8.16
C LEU A 52 4.11 1.60 -9.12
N ARG A 53 4.75 2.62 -9.70
CA ARG A 53 4.11 3.45 -10.73
C ARG A 53 3.78 2.63 -11.98
N LYS A 54 4.68 1.75 -12.41
CA LYS A 54 4.39 0.79 -13.50
C LYS A 54 3.24 -0.15 -13.12
N ALA A 55 3.27 -0.73 -11.92
CA ALA A 55 2.21 -1.62 -11.46
C ALA A 55 0.83 -0.94 -11.45
N VAL A 56 0.74 0.31 -10.99
CA VAL A 56 -0.51 1.09 -11.01
C VAL A 56 -0.96 1.38 -12.44
N GLN A 57 -0.04 1.72 -13.35
CA GLN A 57 -0.35 1.98 -14.75
C GLN A 57 -0.86 0.72 -15.47
N LEU A 58 -0.17 -0.41 -15.29
CA LEU A 58 -0.47 -1.68 -15.96
C LEU A 58 -1.72 -2.37 -15.41
N SER A 59 -2.05 -2.13 -14.14
CA SER A 59 -3.24 -2.72 -13.50
C SER A 59 -4.51 -1.89 -13.66
N GLU A 60 -4.46 -0.84 -14.48
CA GLU A 60 -5.53 0.15 -14.64
C GLU A 60 -6.04 0.73 -13.30
N GLY A 61 -5.16 0.79 -12.30
CA GLY A 61 -5.51 1.24 -10.95
C GLY A 61 -6.09 0.14 -10.05
N SER A 62 -5.59 -1.09 -10.12
CA SER A 62 -5.93 -2.13 -9.14
C SER A 62 -5.68 -1.63 -7.71
N PRO A 63 -6.65 -1.80 -6.78
CA PRO A 63 -6.54 -1.36 -5.39
C PRO A 63 -5.26 -1.87 -4.70
N THR A 64 -4.85 -3.11 -4.98
CA THR A 64 -3.63 -3.72 -4.42
C THR A 64 -2.36 -3.02 -4.88
N CYS A 65 -2.30 -2.59 -6.14
CA CYS A 65 -1.16 -1.88 -6.69
C CYS A 65 -1.10 -0.44 -6.16
N ILE A 66 -2.26 0.21 -6.03
CA ILE A 66 -2.38 1.56 -5.49
C ILE A 66 -1.99 1.58 -4.01
N ALA A 67 -2.42 0.61 -3.20
CA ALA A 67 -2.19 0.60 -1.75
C ALA A 67 -0.69 0.63 -1.35
N ASN A 68 0.19 0.08 -2.17
CA ASN A 68 1.62 -0.01 -1.84
C ASN A 68 2.42 1.24 -2.24
N LEU A 69 1.94 2.03 -3.19
CA LEU A 69 2.61 3.25 -3.69
C LEU A 69 2.74 4.37 -2.63
N PRO A 70 1.73 4.65 -1.78
CA PRO A 70 1.82 5.63 -0.71
C PRO A 70 2.91 5.32 0.30
N ARG A 71 3.09 4.03 0.65
CA ARG A 71 4.16 3.58 1.54
C ARG A 71 5.54 3.90 0.96
N ALA A 72 5.71 3.68 -0.33
CA ALA A 72 6.95 4.01 -1.03
C ALA A 72 7.21 5.52 -1.11
N TYR A 73 6.17 6.34 -1.32
CA TYR A 73 6.30 7.79 -1.29
C TYR A 73 6.64 8.33 0.10
N ALA A 74 6.04 7.79 1.14
CA ALA A 74 6.36 8.17 2.52
C ALA A 74 7.82 7.82 2.86
N ALA A 75 8.25 6.59 2.55
CA ALA A 75 9.60 6.14 2.82
C ALA A 75 10.68 6.89 2.01
N SER A 76 10.37 7.32 0.78
CA SER A 76 11.26 8.14 -0.06
C SER A 76 11.19 9.65 0.21
N GLY A 77 10.38 10.11 1.17
CA GLY A 77 10.17 11.53 1.44
C GLY A 77 9.40 12.29 0.34
N LYS A 78 8.83 11.58 -0.64
CA LYS A 78 8.08 12.15 -1.78
C LYS A 78 6.64 12.49 -1.42
N LYS A 79 6.47 13.28 -0.34
CA LYS A 79 5.15 13.69 0.19
C LYS A 79 4.28 14.39 -0.87
N SER A 80 4.87 15.20 -1.74
CA SER A 80 4.14 15.90 -2.81
C SER A 80 3.49 14.93 -3.82
N GLU A 81 4.15 13.82 -4.14
CA GLU A 81 3.63 12.79 -5.05
C GLU A 81 2.51 11.97 -4.39
N ALA A 82 2.64 11.65 -3.10
CA ALA A 82 1.55 11.04 -2.35
C ALA A 82 0.29 11.93 -2.33
N LEU A 83 0.46 13.25 -2.17
CA LEU A 83 -0.64 14.21 -2.21
C LEU A 83 -1.24 14.39 -3.62
N LYS A 84 -0.46 14.18 -4.69
CA LYS A 84 -0.99 14.13 -6.07
C LYS A 84 -1.88 12.89 -6.25
N LEU A 85 -1.37 11.71 -5.87
CA LEU A 85 -2.13 10.46 -5.93
C LEU A 85 -3.44 10.55 -5.12
N LEU A 86 -3.37 11.11 -3.91
CA LEU A 86 -4.55 11.35 -3.07
C LEU A 86 -5.63 12.18 -3.79
N ARG A 87 -5.22 13.26 -4.47
CA ARG A 87 -6.14 14.12 -5.22
C ARG A 87 -6.76 13.38 -6.40
N GLU A 88 -5.99 12.54 -7.09
CA GLU A 88 -6.50 11.73 -8.20
C GLU A 88 -7.51 10.68 -7.74
N LEU A 89 -7.22 9.96 -6.65
CA LEU A 89 -8.14 8.96 -6.08
C LEU A 89 -9.45 9.59 -5.61
N LYS A 90 -9.37 10.76 -4.97
CA LYS A 90 -10.58 11.51 -4.56
C LYS A 90 -11.43 11.94 -5.75
N LYS A 91 -10.81 12.33 -6.87
CA LYS A 91 -11.54 12.69 -8.11
C LYS A 91 -12.19 11.49 -8.79
N ARG A 92 -11.57 10.31 -8.72
CA ARG A 92 -12.06 9.08 -9.36
C ARG A 92 -13.06 8.30 -8.50
N SER A 93 -13.18 8.64 -7.21
CA SER A 93 -14.09 7.95 -6.30
C SER A 93 -15.52 8.10 -6.78
N ASN A 94 -16.17 6.97 -7.06
CA ASN A 94 -17.60 6.86 -7.37
C ASN A 94 -18.25 6.03 -6.24
N PRO A 95 -19.51 6.32 -5.83
CA PRO A 95 -20.32 5.45 -4.98
C PRO A 95 -20.15 3.92 -5.17
N SER A 96 -19.93 3.43 -6.40
CA SER A 96 -19.77 1.99 -6.68
C SER A 96 -18.35 1.43 -6.44
N HIS A 97 -17.33 2.27 -6.32
CA HIS A 97 -15.94 1.87 -6.09
C HIS A 97 -15.28 2.90 -5.15
N SER A 98 -15.50 2.69 -3.85
CA SER A 98 -14.97 3.56 -2.80
C SER A 98 -13.47 3.34 -2.64
N ASN A 99 -12.65 4.32 -3.02
CA ASN A 99 -11.20 4.32 -2.80
C ASN A 99 -10.83 4.59 -1.33
N SER A 100 -11.74 4.36 -0.39
CA SER A 100 -11.63 4.82 0.99
C SER A 100 -10.45 4.16 1.72
N SER A 101 -10.20 2.87 1.50
CA SER A 101 -9.02 2.17 2.04
C SER A 101 -7.70 2.74 1.51
N GLU A 102 -7.61 3.00 0.21
CA GLU A 102 -6.42 3.51 -0.45
C GLU A 102 -6.14 4.95 -0.02
N ILE A 103 -7.20 5.77 0.11
CA ILE A 103 -7.11 7.14 0.62
C ILE A 103 -6.67 7.14 2.09
N ALA A 104 -7.29 6.31 2.94
CA ALA A 104 -6.89 6.17 4.34
C ALA A 104 -5.42 5.78 4.47
N MET A 105 -4.96 4.85 3.62
CA MET A 105 -3.57 4.38 3.63
C MET A 105 -2.57 5.47 3.23
N ILE A 106 -2.96 6.37 2.31
CA ILE A 106 -2.13 7.54 2.00
C ILE A 106 -1.99 8.44 3.22
N TYR A 107 -3.09 8.78 3.88
CA TYR A 107 -3.04 9.62 5.08
C TYR A 107 -2.22 8.96 6.20
N ALA A 108 -2.42 7.66 6.44
CA ALA A 108 -1.63 6.89 7.41
C ALA A 108 -0.13 6.94 7.08
N SER A 109 0.23 6.73 5.81
CA SER A 109 1.63 6.81 5.35
C SER A 109 2.21 8.22 5.47
N LEU A 110 1.37 9.27 5.40
CA LEU A 110 1.77 10.66 5.58
C LEU A 110 1.81 11.11 7.05
N GLY A 111 1.46 10.23 7.99
CA GLY A 111 1.38 10.53 9.42
C GLY A 111 0.14 11.29 9.85
N ASP A 112 -0.88 11.40 9.00
CA ASP A 112 -2.15 12.06 9.29
C ASP A 112 -3.18 11.03 9.76
N ALA A 113 -3.07 10.62 11.02
CA ALA A 113 -3.91 9.57 11.61
C ALA A 113 -5.40 9.96 11.64
N ASP A 114 -5.72 11.25 11.83
CA ASP A 114 -7.10 11.71 11.89
C ASP A 114 -7.81 11.57 10.55
N GLN A 115 -7.18 12.02 9.47
CA GLN A 115 -7.75 11.81 8.15
C GLN A 115 -7.77 10.32 7.78
N ALA A 116 -6.75 9.55 8.15
CA ALA A 116 -6.76 8.12 7.91
C ALA A 116 -7.96 7.44 8.56
N MET A 117 -8.24 7.73 9.84
CA MET A 117 -9.39 7.18 10.56
C MET A 117 -10.72 7.62 9.96
N ASN A 118 -10.89 8.89 9.60
CA ASN A 118 -12.12 9.37 8.95
C ASN A 118 -12.44 8.59 7.67
N TRP A 119 -11.42 8.27 6.87
CA TRP A 119 -11.60 7.49 5.65
C TRP A 119 -11.79 5.99 5.91
N LEU A 120 -11.24 5.45 6.99
CA LEU A 120 -11.52 4.07 7.41
C LEU A 120 -12.96 3.89 7.90
N GLU A 121 -13.49 4.83 8.69
CA GLU A 121 -14.90 4.81 9.12
C GLU A 121 -15.84 4.88 7.92
N LYS A 122 -15.54 5.76 6.96
CA LYS A 122 -16.27 5.82 5.69
C LYS A 122 -16.19 4.50 4.93
N GLY A 123 -15.00 3.89 4.86
CA GLY A 123 -14.83 2.58 4.23
C GLY A 123 -15.65 1.48 4.90
N TYR A 124 -15.78 1.54 6.23
CA TYR A 124 -16.61 0.64 7.01
C TYR A 124 -18.10 0.82 6.71
N GLU A 125 -18.59 2.06 6.64
CA GLU A 125 -19.97 2.36 6.20
C GLU A 125 -20.25 1.84 4.78
N ASP A 126 -19.27 1.99 3.88
CA ASP A 126 -19.29 1.50 2.50
C ASP A 126 -19.10 -0.02 2.38
N ARG A 127 -18.95 -0.75 3.51
CA ARG A 127 -18.76 -2.21 3.58
C ARG A 127 -17.57 -2.72 2.75
N PHE A 128 -16.44 -2.01 2.80
CA PHE A 128 -15.19 -2.46 2.23
C PHE A 128 -14.71 -3.82 2.79
N ASN A 129 -13.83 -4.50 2.07
CA ASN A 129 -13.26 -5.78 2.50
C ASN A 129 -12.44 -5.59 3.81
N PRO A 130 -12.80 -6.25 4.92
CA PRO A 130 -12.07 -6.20 6.18
C PRO A 130 -10.56 -6.44 6.09
N GLY A 131 -10.14 -7.35 5.20
CA GLY A 131 -8.73 -7.75 5.07
C GLY A 131 -7.78 -6.61 4.70
N VAL A 132 -8.30 -5.47 4.20
CA VAL A 132 -7.46 -4.30 3.93
C VAL A 132 -6.84 -3.71 5.20
N LEU A 133 -7.48 -3.86 6.37
CA LEU A 133 -6.96 -3.38 7.65
C LEU A 133 -5.71 -4.16 8.12
N LEU A 134 -5.49 -5.35 7.57
CA LEU A 134 -4.29 -6.15 7.85
C LEU A 134 -3.06 -5.66 7.07
N ARG A 135 -3.24 -4.79 6.06
CA ARG A 135 -2.14 -4.31 5.22
C ARG A 135 -1.11 -3.51 6.05
N PRO A 136 0.20 -3.67 5.80
CA PRO A 136 1.25 -2.96 6.53
C PRO A 136 1.17 -1.42 6.46
N GLY A 137 0.47 -0.88 5.45
CA GLY A 137 0.24 0.57 5.35
C GLY A 137 -0.53 1.18 6.52
N PHE A 138 -1.20 0.36 7.34
CA PHE A 138 -1.88 0.79 8.57
C PHE A 138 -1.09 0.53 9.85
N ASP A 139 0.16 0.05 9.76
CA ASP A 139 1.02 -0.18 10.93
C ASP A 139 1.15 1.07 11.83
N PRO A 140 1.23 2.31 11.30
CA PRO A 140 1.22 3.52 12.13
C PRO A 140 -0.06 3.74 12.96
N LEU A 141 -1.17 3.10 12.60
CA LEU A 141 -2.47 3.25 13.27
C LEU A 141 -2.75 2.15 14.30
N ARG A 142 -1.92 1.10 14.40
CA ARG A 142 -2.20 -0.08 15.23
C ARG A 142 -2.35 0.25 16.72
N SER A 143 -1.70 1.31 17.18
CA SER A 143 -1.80 1.82 18.56
C SER A 143 -2.92 2.84 18.76
N ASP A 144 -3.62 3.28 17.70
CA ASP A 144 -4.74 4.23 17.82
C ASP A 144 -5.99 3.50 18.38
N PRO A 145 -6.58 3.96 19.50
CA PRO A 145 -7.77 3.32 20.08
C PRO A 145 -8.95 3.25 19.11
N ARG A 146 -9.09 4.22 18.20
CA ARG A 146 -10.15 4.24 17.17
C ARG A 146 -9.94 3.13 16.15
N PHE A 147 -8.70 2.85 15.79
CA PHE A 147 -8.35 1.75 14.88
C PHE A 147 -8.62 0.40 15.53
N GLN A 148 -8.26 0.24 16.81
CA GLN A 148 -8.52 -0.99 17.56
C GLN A 148 -10.02 -1.27 17.70
N ASP A 149 -10.81 -0.24 18.01
CA ASP A 149 -12.27 -0.32 18.05
C ASP A 149 -12.86 -0.70 16.68
N LEU A 150 -12.37 -0.11 15.59
CA LEU A 150 -12.80 -0.47 14.24
C LEU A 150 -12.49 -1.94 13.89
N VAL A 151 -11.28 -2.42 14.20
CA VAL A 151 -10.87 -3.82 14.01
C VAL A 151 -11.79 -4.76 14.81
N HIS A 152 -12.13 -4.38 16.05
CA HIS A 152 -13.03 -5.14 16.90
C HIS A 152 -14.46 -5.18 16.34
N ARG A 153 -15.03 -4.05 15.91
CA ARG A 153 -16.35 -3.97 15.27
C ARG A 153 -16.48 -4.86 14.03
N ILE A 154 -15.39 -5.01 13.29
CA ILE A 154 -15.32 -5.82 12.07
C ILE A 154 -15.12 -7.32 12.37
N GLY A 155 -14.69 -7.68 13.59
CA GLY A 155 -14.49 -9.07 14.01
C GLY A 155 -13.17 -9.69 13.57
N LEU A 156 -12.15 -8.88 13.25
CA LEU A 156 -10.80 -9.37 12.97
C LEU A 156 -10.05 -9.64 14.29
N PRO A 157 -9.17 -10.65 14.35
CA PRO A 157 -8.32 -10.86 15.53
C PRO A 157 -7.38 -9.67 15.71
N GLY A 158 -7.31 -9.17 16.95
CA GLY A 158 -6.42 -8.09 17.38
C GLY A 158 -4.98 -8.55 17.60
#